data_AF-A0A1W9LUR7-F1
#
_entry.id   AF-A0A1W9LUR7-F1
#
_cell.length_a   1.000
_cell.length_b   1.000
_cell.length_c   1.000
_cell.angle_alpha   90.00
_cell.angle_beta   90.00
_cell.angle_gamma   90.00
#
_symmetry.space_group_name_H-M   'P 1'
#
loop_
_entity.id
_entity.type
_entity.pdbx_description
1 polymer ?
#
loop_
_entity_poly.entity_id
_entity_poly.type
_entity_poly.pdbx_seq_one_letter_code
_entity_poly.pdbx_strand_id
1 'polypeptide(L)'
;MSQKHVDGDAEMIRGILIEVLGLNVSMITPSPKYKSPDLLIEFAGVRVLTEVERKTDDQQFLNLVNSKKGVTLQYSGARTEERVKNAWRQIRDFPDRRPTDSTLIWLIAGQRDVTILTAGAAIARLYGIETLEGHTEADKYYSKLCYFFYESLLFKYKHLDAVVVHSCDDVSLCLNPYASRYTEWRTYPFLSVFSAVIDPAAEESAGAAFFADCDTDRRNTDQIVEYLRQKYQLRRPTINRFGLVNMPVEP
;
A
#
# COMPACT_ATOMS: atom_id res chain seq x y z
N MET A 1 -4.78 -28.08 -4.63
CA MET A 1 -5.97 -27.90 -3.74
C MET A 1 -5.98 -26.46 -3.17
N SER A 2 -6.10 -25.42 -4.02
CA SER A 2 -5.94 -24.01 -3.59
C SER A 2 -7.17 -23.11 -3.84
N GLN A 3 -8.26 -23.64 -4.41
CA GLN A 3 -9.37 -22.82 -4.89
C GLN A 3 -10.35 -22.38 -3.78
N LYS A 4 -10.42 -23.09 -2.64
CA LYS A 4 -11.50 -22.92 -1.64
C LYS A 4 -11.32 -21.76 -0.64
N HIS A 5 -10.17 -21.10 -0.58
CA HIS A 5 -9.91 -20.04 0.41
C HIS A 5 -10.10 -18.61 -0.13
N VAL A 6 -9.91 -18.40 -1.44
CA VAL A 6 -9.99 -17.06 -2.06
C VAL A 6 -11.43 -16.54 -2.07
N ASP A 7 -12.40 -17.40 -2.39
CA ASP A 7 -13.83 -17.04 -2.38
C ASP A 7 -14.33 -16.59 -0.99
N GLY A 8 -13.75 -17.13 0.09
CA GLY A 8 -14.14 -16.78 1.46
C GLY A 8 -13.70 -15.38 1.88
N ASP A 9 -12.53 -14.94 1.43
CA ASP A 9 -12.02 -13.59 1.73
C ASP A 9 -12.82 -12.53 0.95
N ALA A 10 -13.09 -12.78 -0.32
CA ALA A 10 -13.91 -11.90 -1.15
C ALA A 10 -15.33 -11.75 -0.59
N GLU A 11 -15.98 -12.83 -0.17
CA GLU A 11 -17.30 -12.77 0.48
C GLU A 11 -17.26 -12.03 1.83
N MET A 12 -16.20 -12.23 2.63
CA MET A 12 -16.02 -11.48 3.87
C MET A 12 -15.90 -9.97 3.62
N ILE A 13 -15.06 -9.57 2.66
CA ILE A 13 -14.90 -8.16 2.29
C ILE A 13 -16.20 -7.60 1.71
N ARG A 14 -16.90 -8.37 0.87
CA ARG A 14 -18.21 -8.01 0.35
C ARG A 14 -19.22 -7.74 1.48
N GLY A 15 -19.27 -8.61 2.48
CA GLY A 15 -20.11 -8.43 3.67
C GLY A 15 -19.80 -7.11 4.37
N ILE A 16 -18.52 -6.82 4.63
CA ILE A 16 -18.10 -5.54 5.24
C ILE A 16 -18.53 -4.34 4.40
N LEU A 17 -18.28 -4.37 3.09
CA LEU A 17 -18.62 -3.25 2.20
C LEU A 17 -20.13 -3.01 2.11
N ILE A 18 -20.96 -4.05 2.18
CA ILE A 18 -22.42 -3.91 2.16
C ILE A 18 -22.96 -3.50 3.53
N GLU A 19 -22.61 -4.24 4.58
CA GLU A 19 -23.23 -4.11 5.90
C GLU A 19 -22.72 -2.88 6.66
N VAL A 20 -21.43 -2.55 6.52
CA VAL A 20 -20.82 -1.43 7.23
C VAL A 20 -20.89 -0.16 6.39
N LEU A 21 -20.65 -0.27 5.07
CA LEU A 21 -20.51 0.90 4.20
C LEU A 21 -21.76 1.22 3.38
N GLY A 22 -22.75 0.32 3.35
CA GLY A 22 -23.97 0.51 2.56
C GLY A 22 -23.72 0.57 1.05
N LEU A 23 -22.60 0.02 0.57
CA LEU A 23 -22.25 0.04 -0.85
C LEU A 23 -22.95 -1.06 -1.62
N ASN A 24 -23.26 -0.80 -2.89
CA ASN A 24 -23.72 -1.86 -3.78
C ASN A 24 -22.51 -2.67 -4.25
N VAL A 25 -22.38 -3.91 -3.76
CA VAL A 25 -21.25 -4.80 -4.08
C VAL A 25 -21.74 -6.15 -4.58
N SER A 26 -21.21 -6.54 -5.74
CA SER A 26 -21.47 -7.85 -6.35
C SER A 26 -20.17 -8.64 -6.52
N MET A 27 -20.28 -9.96 -6.38
CA MET A 27 -19.22 -10.88 -6.80
C MET A 27 -19.18 -10.92 -8.33
N ILE A 28 -17.99 -10.86 -8.91
CA ILE A 28 -17.81 -11.09 -10.35
C ILE A 28 -17.70 -12.60 -10.57
N THR A 29 -18.57 -13.14 -11.41
CA THR A 29 -18.57 -14.58 -11.72
C THR A 29 -17.26 -14.99 -12.39
N PRO A 30 -16.51 -15.95 -11.82
CA PRO A 30 -15.27 -16.42 -12.40
C PRO A 30 -15.50 -17.05 -13.78
N SER A 31 -14.63 -16.73 -14.73
CA SER A 31 -14.63 -17.33 -16.07
C SER A 31 -13.58 -18.44 -16.15
N PRO A 32 -13.86 -19.58 -16.79
CA PRO A 32 -12.84 -20.59 -17.06
C PRO A 32 -11.83 -20.14 -18.14
N LYS A 33 -12.11 -19.05 -18.88
CA LYS A 33 -11.30 -18.58 -20.01
C LYS A 33 -10.28 -17.52 -19.64
N TYR A 34 -10.55 -16.74 -18.61
CA TYR A 34 -9.73 -15.60 -18.19
C TYR A 34 -9.87 -15.40 -16.69
N LYS A 35 -8.85 -14.79 -16.07
CA LYS A 35 -8.97 -14.37 -14.68
C LYS A 35 -9.84 -13.12 -14.58
N SER A 36 -10.68 -13.05 -13.57
CA SER A 36 -11.51 -11.89 -13.23
C SER A 36 -11.05 -11.29 -11.91
N PRO A 37 -11.33 -10.01 -11.65
CA PRO A 37 -11.37 -9.47 -10.30
C PRO A 37 -12.43 -10.19 -9.48
N ASP A 38 -12.35 -10.15 -8.16
CA ASP A 38 -13.33 -10.78 -7.28
C ASP A 38 -14.64 -9.98 -7.16
N LEU A 39 -14.54 -8.66 -7.02
CA LEU A 39 -15.67 -7.79 -6.64
C LEU A 39 -15.87 -6.62 -7.60
N LEU A 40 -17.13 -6.24 -7.78
CA LEU A 40 -17.55 -5.00 -8.40
C LEU A 40 -18.31 -4.16 -7.38
N ILE A 41 -17.76 -2.99 -7.05
CA ILE A 41 -18.39 -1.98 -6.20
C ILE A 41 -19.00 -0.91 -7.10
N GLU A 42 -20.26 -0.57 -6.87
CA GLU A 42 -20.99 0.46 -7.62
C GLU A 42 -21.60 1.50 -6.69
N PHE A 43 -21.40 2.77 -7.00
CA PHE A 43 -22.06 3.89 -6.33
C PHE A 43 -22.03 5.11 -7.24
N ALA A 44 -23.10 5.92 -7.25
CA ALA A 44 -23.15 7.18 -8.00
C ALA A 44 -22.68 7.09 -9.48
N GLY A 45 -22.94 5.97 -10.16
CA GLY A 45 -22.51 5.73 -11.55
C GLY A 45 -21.02 5.38 -11.72
N VAL A 46 -20.26 5.28 -10.63
CA VAL A 46 -18.87 4.80 -10.59
C VAL A 46 -18.86 3.28 -10.44
N ARG A 47 -17.93 2.64 -11.14
CA ARG A 47 -17.60 1.21 -11.01
C ARG A 47 -16.18 1.07 -10.50
N VAL A 48 -15.98 0.29 -9.44
CA VAL A 48 -14.66 -0.04 -8.91
C VAL A 48 -14.46 -1.55 -8.99
N LEU A 49 -13.52 -1.98 -9.84
CA LEU A 49 -13.07 -3.37 -9.93
C LEU A 49 -12.08 -3.64 -8.81
N THR A 50 -12.40 -4.62 -7.96
CA THR A 50 -11.64 -4.92 -6.77
C THR A 50 -11.17 -6.36 -6.76
N GLU A 51 -9.86 -6.57 -6.57
CA GLU A 51 -9.27 -7.89 -6.30
C GLU A 51 -8.92 -8.00 -4.82
N VAL A 52 -9.25 -9.11 -4.18
CA VAL A 52 -8.96 -9.37 -2.76
C VAL A 52 -7.80 -10.34 -2.63
N GLU A 53 -6.71 -9.88 -2.01
CA GLU A 53 -5.49 -10.66 -1.85
C GLU A 53 -5.15 -10.81 -0.37
N ARG A 54 -5.14 -12.06 0.13
CA ARG A 54 -4.65 -12.33 1.48
C ARG A 54 -3.18 -12.69 1.48
N LYS A 55 -2.40 -11.97 2.29
CA LYS A 55 -1.06 -12.40 2.68
C LYS A 55 -1.18 -13.44 3.80
N THR A 56 -1.16 -14.72 3.43
CA THR A 56 -1.05 -15.83 4.39
C THR A 56 0.36 -15.94 4.94
N ASP A 57 0.45 -16.37 6.20
CA ASP A 57 1.58 -16.23 7.11
C ASP A 57 2.97 -16.35 6.47
N ASP A 58 3.81 -15.39 6.85
CA ASP A 58 5.18 -15.35 6.39
C ASP A 58 5.99 -16.31 7.25
N GLN A 59 6.31 -17.50 6.72
CA GLN A 59 7.28 -18.39 7.36
C GLN A 59 8.57 -17.62 7.72
N GLN A 60 8.94 -16.56 6.97
CA GLN A 60 10.06 -15.69 7.35
C GLN A 60 9.80 -14.91 8.65
N PHE A 61 8.57 -14.45 8.89
CA PHE A 61 8.18 -13.81 10.14
C PHE A 61 8.05 -14.82 11.28
N LEU A 62 7.46 -15.99 11.04
CA LEU A 62 7.46 -17.07 12.04
C LEU A 62 8.89 -17.48 12.40
N ASN A 63 9.79 -17.54 11.42
CA ASN A 63 11.21 -17.77 11.66
C ASN A 63 11.87 -16.61 12.42
N LEU A 64 11.42 -15.36 12.23
CA LEU A 64 11.85 -14.19 12.99
C LEU A 64 11.42 -14.28 14.46
N VAL A 65 10.14 -14.58 14.72
CA VAL A 65 9.62 -14.74 16.08
C VAL A 65 10.27 -15.93 16.79
N ASN A 66 10.47 -17.03 16.06
CA ASN A 66 11.09 -18.25 16.59
C ASN A 66 12.64 -18.24 16.52
N SER A 67 13.26 -17.12 16.12
CA SER A 67 14.72 -17.05 15.98
C SER A 67 15.42 -17.03 17.33
N LYS A 68 16.70 -17.44 17.34
CA LYS A 68 17.54 -17.33 18.54
C LYS A 68 17.68 -15.86 18.94
N LYS A 69 17.74 -15.61 20.25
CA LYS A 69 17.92 -14.27 20.84
C LYS A 69 19.09 -13.51 20.19
N GLY A 70 18.90 -12.21 19.93
CA GLY A 70 19.94 -11.31 19.43
C GLY A 70 20.27 -11.42 17.94
N VAL A 71 19.50 -12.18 17.14
CA VAL A 71 19.70 -12.26 15.69
C VAL A 71 18.99 -11.09 15.00
N THR A 72 19.75 -10.25 14.33
CA THR A 72 19.21 -9.30 13.34
C THR A 72 18.73 -10.10 12.14
N LEU A 73 17.44 -10.05 11.86
CA LEU A 73 16.85 -10.73 10.71
C LEU A 73 16.21 -9.71 9.78
N GLN A 74 16.52 -9.82 8.49
CA GLN A 74 15.89 -9.02 7.46
C GLN A 74 14.58 -9.67 7.04
N TYR A 75 13.47 -8.95 7.22
CA TYR A 75 12.17 -9.35 6.71
C TYR A 75 12.05 -8.97 5.22
N SER A 76 11.89 -9.95 4.33
CA SER A 76 11.80 -9.66 2.89
C SER A 76 10.36 -9.41 2.45
N GLY A 77 10.09 -8.20 1.93
CA GLY A 77 8.77 -7.81 1.43
C GLY A 77 8.39 -8.39 0.06
N ALA A 78 9.17 -9.32 -0.50
CA ALA A 78 9.03 -9.81 -1.88
C ALA A 78 7.62 -10.36 -2.21
N ARG A 79 6.94 -10.94 -1.22
CA ARG A 79 5.59 -11.48 -1.38
C ARG A 79 4.51 -10.41 -1.60
N THR A 80 4.68 -9.19 -1.07
CA THR A 80 3.73 -8.09 -1.30
C THR A 80 3.78 -7.61 -2.75
N GLU A 81 4.98 -7.52 -3.33
CA GLU A 81 5.16 -7.12 -4.73
C GLU A 81 4.51 -8.12 -5.69
N GLU A 82 4.72 -9.43 -5.49
CA GLU A 82 4.13 -10.45 -6.34
C GLU A 82 2.59 -10.44 -6.30
N ARG A 83 1.99 -10.30 -5.10
CA ARG A 83 0.53 -10.23 -4.95
C ARG A 83 -0.07 -9.02 -5.63
N VAL A 84 0.46 -7.83 -5.35
CA VAL A 84 -0.02 -6.59 -5.99
C VAL A 84 0.15 -6.67 -7.51
N LYS A 85 1.27 -7.22 -7.99
CA LYS A 85 1.50 -7.44 -9.43
C LYS A 85 0.47 -8.38 -10.06
N ASN A 86 0.16 -9.50 -9.40
CA ASN A 86 -0.78 -10.50 -9.91
C ASN A 86 -2.21 -9.96 -9.89
N ALA A 87 -2.63 -9.35 -8.78
CA ALA A 87 -3.93 -8.70 -8.65
C ALA A 87 -4.11 -7.57 -9.66
N TRP A 88 -3.10 -6.71 -9.82
CA TRP A 88 -3.12 -5.68 -10.85
C TRP A 88 -3.27 -6.28 -12.25
N ARG A 89 -2.54 -7.36 -12.56
CA ARG A 89 -2.67 -8.05 -13.85
C ARG A 89 -4.08 -8.58 -14.07
N GLN A 90 -4.71 -9.15 -13.04
CA GLN A 90 -6.09 -9.65 -13.11
C GLN A 90 -7.08 -8.54 -13.44
N ILE A 91 -6.98 -7.40 -12.75
CA ILE A 91 -7.83 -6.23 -13.02
C ILE A 91 -7.55 -5.66 -14.40
N ARG A 92 -6.26 -5.44 -14.74
CA ARG A 92 -5.84 -4.79 -15.97
C ARG A 92 -6.28 -5.57 -17.22
N ASP A 93 -6.13 -6.89 -17.17
CA ASP A 93 -6.36 -7.79 -18.31
C ASP A 93 -7.80 -8.36 -18.33
N PHE A 94 -8.67 -7.91 -17.41
CA PHE A 94 -10.06 -8.33 -17.35
C PHE A 94 -10.83 -7.83 -18.59
N PRO A 95 -11.42 -8.72 -19.41
CA PRO A 95 -12.04 -8.32 -20.68
C PRO A 95 -13.22 -7.34 -20.54
N ASP A 96 -13.98 -7.44 -19.44
CA ASP A 96 -15.15 -6.58 -19.21
C ASP A 96 -14.79 -5.27 -18.48
N ARG A 97 -13.50 -5.00 -18.28
CA ARG A 97 -13.01 -3.73 -17.74
C ARG A 97 -13.22 -2.61 -18.76
N ARG A 98 -13.84 -1.52 -18.30
CA ARG A 98 -14.02 -0.29 -19.07
C ARG A 98 -12.89 0.69 -18.74
N PRO A 99 -12.50 1.58 -19.67
CA PRO A 99 -11.54 2.65 -19.38
C PRO A 99 -11.97 3.57 -18.24
N THR A 100 -13.28 3.68 -17.99
CA THR A 100 -13.87 4.48 -16.90
C THR A 100 -13.88 3.77 -15.55
N ASP A 101 -13.63 2.45 -15.52
CA ASP A 101 -13.64 1.71 -14.25
C ASP A 101 -12.44 2.11 -13.40
N SER A 102 -12.72 2.38 -12.13
CA SER A 102 -11.69 2.53 -11.10
C SER A 102 -11.19 1.17 -10.65
N THR A 103 -9.99 1.14 -10.08
CA THR A 103 -9.28 -0.09 -9.75
C THR A 103 -8.80 -0.06 -8.32
N LEU A 104 -9.07 -1.15 -7.60
CA LEU A 104 -8.72 -1.30 -6.19
C LEU A 104 -8.12 -2.68 -5.95
N ILE A 105 -7.07 -2.76 -5.15
CA ILE A 105 -6.60 -4.03 -4.60
C ILE A 105 -6.85 -4.00 -3.09
N TRP A 106 -7.54 -5.00 -2.57
CA TRP A 106 -7.75 -5.16 -1.13
C TRP A 106 -6.76 -6.19 -0.58
N LEU A 107 -5.65 -5.71 0.00
CA LEU A 107 -4.62 -6.53 0.58
C LEU A 107 -4.91 -6.81 2.07
N ILE A 108 -5.27 -8.05 2.40
CA ILE A 108 -5.41 -8.50 3.79
C ILE A 108 -4.02 -8.87 4.31
N ALA A 109 -3.46 -7.98 5.14
CA ALA A 109 -2.11 -8.03 5.67
C ALA A 109 -2.07 -8.53 7.13
N GLY A 110 -2.67 -9.70 7.41
CA GLY A 110 -2.29 -10.57 8.54
C GLY A 110 -3.42 -11.34 9.24
N GLN A 111 -3.04 -12.05 10.31
CA GLN A 111 -3.90 -12.71 11.31
C GLN A 111 -3.62 -12.11 12.70
N ARG A 112 -4.50 -12.33 13.70
CA ARG A 112 -4.31 -11.82 15.08
C ARG A 112 -2.90 -12.18 15.59
N ASP A 113 -2.28 -11.23 16.30
CA ASP A 113 -0.97 -11.29 16.98
C ASP A 113 0.32 -10.99 16.16
N VAL A 114 0.25 -10.77 14.84
CA VAL A 114 1.43 -10.63 13.95
C VAL A 114 1.38 -9.39 13.03
N THR A 115 0.36 -8.55 13.18
CA THR A 115 -0.27 -7.80 12.09
C THR A 115 0.26 -6.38 11.82
N ILE A 116 0.83 -5.71 12.84
CA ILE A 116 1.24 -4.29 12.71
C ILE A 116 2.48 -4.15 11.81
N LEU A 117 3.43 -5.09 11.95
CA LEU A 117 4.67 -5.08 11.17
C LEU A 117 4.42 -5.42 9.68
N THR A 118 3.38 -6.21 9.38
CA THR A 118 3.04 -6.58 8.00
C THR A 118 2.33 -5.46 7.25
N ALA A 119 1.46 -4.70 7.90
CA ALA A 119 0.75 -3.57 7.30
C ALA A 119 1.68 -2.41 6.98
N GLY A 120 2.48 -1.96 7.96
CA GLY A 120 3.45 -0.89 7.77
C GLY A 120 4.49 -1.22 6.69
N ALA A 121 5.00 -2.45 6.68
CA ALA A 121 5.93 -2.91 5.63
C ALA A 121 5.26 -2.97 4.25
N ALA A 122 3.97 -3.31 4.16
CA ALA A 122 3.24 -3.29 2.89
C ALA A 122 3.08 -1.85 2.38
N ILE A 123 2.68 -0.91 3.23
CA ILE A 123 2.55 0.52 2.90
C ILE A 123 3.90 1.09 2.48
N ALA A 124 4.97 0.82 3.23
CA ALA A 124 6.33 1.24 2.89
C ALA A 124 6.77 0.70 1.52
N ARG A 125 6.36 -0.50 1.13
CA ARG A 125 6.65 -1.06 -0.20
C ARG A 125 5.78 -0.46 -1.30
N LEU A 126 4.50 -0.21 -1.02
CA LEU A 126 3.55 0.42 -1.95
C LEU A 126 4.07 1.79 -2.39
N TYR A 127 4.59 2.56 -1.45
CA TYR A 127 5.05 3.92 -1.69
C TYR A 127 6.57 4.09 -1.80
N GLY A 128 7.38 3.12 -1.37
CA GLY A 128 8.84 3.26 -1.36
C GLY A 128 9.28 4.31 -0.35
N ILE A 129 8.79 4.18 0.89
CA ILE A 129 8.93 5.18 1.96
C ILE A 129 10.31 5.05 2.62
N GLU A 130 10.91 6.20 2.91
CA GLU A 130 12.02 6.32 3.85
C GLU A 130 11.76 7.46 4.84
N THR A 131 12.35 7.41 6.02
CA THR A 131 12.33 8.55 6.96
C THR A 131 13.57 9.40 6.75
N LEU A 132 13.38 10.68 6.43
CA LEU A 132 14.46 11.64 6.29
C LEU A 132 14.51 12.57 7.49
N GLU A 133 15.71 12.75 8.02
CA GLU A 133 15.98 13.61 9.17
C GLU A 133 17.10 14.60 8.85
N GLY A 134 17.12 15.73 9.54
CA GLY A 134 18.15 16.75 9.38
C GLY A 134 17.65 18.15 9.67
N HIS A 135 18.31 19.14 9.06
CA HIS A 135 17.94 20.54 9.16
C HIS A 135 17.69 21.12 7.77
N THR A 136 16.77 22.07 7.64
CA THR A 136 16.66 22.88 6.43
C THR A 136 17.84 23.86 6.33
N GLU A 137 18.01 24.54 5.19
CA GLU A 137 18.98 25.65 5.07
C GLU A 137 18.71 26.78 6.08
N ALA A 138 17.45 26.99 6.47
CA ALA A 138 17.04 27.91 7.53
C ALA A 138 17.19 27.33 8.96
N ASP A 139 17.98 26.26 9.12
CA ASP A 139 18.32 25.58 10.39
C ASP A 139 17.15 24.96 11.19
N LYS A 140 15.96 24.81 10.58
CA LYS A 140 14.83 24.12 11.19
C LYS A 140 15.02 22.60 11.12
N TYR A 141 14.96 21.94 12.28
CA TYR A 141 14.99 20.47 12.36
C TYR A 141 13.74 19.87 11.71
N TYR A 142 13.91 18.71 11.06
CA TYR A 142 12.82 17.88 10.56
C TYR A 142 13.12 16.40 10.79
N SER A 143 12.05 15.62 10.96
CA SER A 143 12.01 14.17 10.78
C SER A 143 10.67 13.87 10.11
N LYS A 144 10.70 13.48 8.83
CA LYS A 144 9.51 13.32 7.99
C LYS A 144 9.64 12.11 7.07
N LEU A 145 8.51 11.49 6.77
CA LEU A 145 8.44 10.47 5.73
C LEU A 145 8.72 11.11 4.36
N CYS A 146 9.42 10.37 3.50
CA CYS A 146 9.59 10.67 2.09
C CYS A 146 8.92 9.58 1.26
N TYR A 147 7.82 9.93 0.60
CA TYR A 147 7.15 9.05 -0.34
C TYR A 147 7.91 8.96 -1.65
N PHE A 148 7.83 7.78 -2.29
CA PHE A 148 8.47 7.48 -3.57
C PHE A 148 9.98 7.63 -3.55
N PHE A 149 10.64 7.51 -2.39
CA PHE A 149 12.10 7.59 -2.31
C PHE A 149 12.77 6.48 -3.15
N TYR A 150 12.22 5.27 -3.06
CA TYR A 150 12.63 4.11 -3.88
C TYR A 150 11.63 3.77 -4.98
N GLU A 151 12.04 2.89 -5.88
CA GLU A 151 11.14 2.31 -6.88
C GLU A 151 10.04 1.46 -6.20
N SER A 152 8.83 2.03 -6.12
CA SER A 152 7.70 1.50 -5.38
C SER A 152 6.62 0.90 -6.27
N LEU A 153 5.68 0.16 -5.68
CA LEU A 153 4.62 -0.51 -6.46
C LEU A 153 3.66 0.50 -7.10
N LEU A 154 3.25 1.53 -6.38
CA LEU A 154 2.34 2.55 -6.92
C LEU A 154 3.03 3.45 -7.94
N PHE A 155 4.36 3.63 -7.85
CA PHE A 155 5.15 4.27 -8.90
C PHE A 155 5.26 3.41 -10.17
N LYS A 156 5.48 2.10 -10.02
CA LYS A 156 5.54 1.15 -11.13
C LYS A 156 4.18 0.97 -11.82
N TYR A 157 3.11 0.91 -11.05
CA TYR A 157 1.75 0.67 -11.53
C TYR A 157 0.92 1.95 -11.51
N LYS A 158 1.33 2.95 -12.32
CA LYS A 158 0.67 4.26 -12.43
C LYS A 158 -0.80 4.22 -12.84
N HIS A 159 -1.34 3.06 -13.26
CA HIS A 159 -2.75 2.90 -13.64
C HIS A 159 -3.58 2.15 -12.60
N LEU A 160 -2.96 1.71 -11.50
CA LEU A 160 -3.66 1.20 -10.33
C LEU A 160 -4.05 2.38 -9.45
N ASP A 161 -5.34 2.58 -9.20
CA ASP A 161 -5.81 3.81 -8.57
C ASP A 161 -5.64 3.83 -7.05
N ALA A 162 -5.93 2.71 -6.37
CA ALA A 162 -5.77 2.61 -4.93
C ALA A 162 -5.50 1.17 -4.46
N VAL A 163 -4.97 1.06 -3.23
CA VAL A 163 -4.79 -0.20 -2.52
C VAL A 163 -5.31 -0.04 -1.10
N VAL A 164 -6.18 -0.94 -0.65
CA VAL A 164 -6.50 -1.07 0.77
C VAL A 164 -5.50 -2.03 1.42
N VAL A 165 -4.93 -1.63 2.55
CA VAL A 165 -4.16 -2.51 3.43
C VAL A 165 -5.01 -2.74 4.68
N HIS A 166 -5.50 -3.97 4.83
CA HIS A 166 -6.38 -4.38 5.93
C HIS A 166 -5.60 -5.29 6.89
N SER A 167 -5.44 -4.86 8.14
CA SER A 167 -4.72 -5.58 9.18
C SER A 167 -5.50 -5.54 10.49
N CYS A 168 -6.02 -6.69 10.96
CA CYS A 168 -6.82 -6.82 12.19
C CYS A 168 -7.85 -5.71 12.43
N ASP A 169 -7.43 -4.62 13.08
CA ASP A 169 -8.27 -3.48 13.48
C ASP A 169 -8.05 -2.22 12.61
N ASP A 170 -7.00 -2.21 11.76
CA ASP A 170 -6.63 -1.09 10.90
C ASP A 170 -6.93 -1.39 9.43
N VAL A 171 -7.70 -0.50 8.80
CA VAL A 171 -7.95 -0.53 7.36
C VAL A 171 -7.48 0.79 6.77
N SER A 172 -6.33 0.77 6.11
CA SER A 172 -5.73 1.95 5.49
C SER A 172 -5.97 1.94 3.98
N LEU A 173 -6.58 2.99 3.45
CA LEU A 173 -6.67 3.22 2.01
C LEU A 173 -5.44 4.00 1.53
N CYS A 174 -4.66 3.39 0.64
CA CYS A 174 -3.50 3.99 0.01
C CYS A 174 -3.88 4.51 -1.38
N LEU A 175 -3.94 5.83 -1.56
CA LEU A 175 -4.21 6.46 -2.85
C LEU A 175 -2.94 6.50 -3.72
N ASN A 176 -3.07 6.26 -5.03
CA ASN A 176 -1.97 6.43 -5.97
C ASN A 176 -2.00 7.82 -6.63
N PRO A 177 -1.11 8.75 -6.26
CA PRO A 177 -1.05 10.08 -6.87
C PRO A 177 -0.63 10.07 -8.36
N TYR A 178 -0.07 8.97 -8.85
CA TYR A 178 0.27 8.83 -10.28
C TYR A 178 -0.90 8.30 -11.13
N ALA A 179 -2.00 7.87 -10.49
CA ALA A 179 -3.17 7.41 -11.20
C ALA A 179 -3.93 8.55 -11.86
N SER A 180 -4.41 8.31 -13.08
CA SER A 180 -5.20 9.31 -13.82
C SER A 180 -6.49 9.70 -13.11
N ARG A 181 -6.99 8.83 -12.21
CA ARG A 181 -8.22 9.05 -11.43
C ARG A 181 -7.98 9.55 -10.01
N TYR A 182 -6.75 9.95 -9.68
CA TYR A 182 -6.38 10.33 -8.32
C TYR A 182 -7.29 11.42 -7.73
N THR A 183 -7.66 12.42 -8.53
CA THR A 183 -8.54 13.51 -8.08
C THR A 183 -9.95 13.00 -7.78
N GLU A 184 -10.50 12.14 -8.64
CA GLU A 184 -11.82 11.54 -8.45
C GLU A 184 -11.85 10.66 -7.19
N TRP A 185 -10.81 9.86 -6.96
CA TRP A 185 -10.71 9.00 -5.77
C TRP A 185 -10.81 9.77 -4.47
N ARG A 186 -10.27 11.00 -4.40
CA ARG A 186 -10.36 11.87 -3.22
C ARG A 186 -11.76 12.39 -2.93
N THR A 187 -12.69 12.21 -3.86
CA THR A 187 -14.09 12.64 -3.74
C THR A 187 -15.04 11.49 -3.48
N TYR A 188 -14.55 10.24 -3.48
CA TYR A 188 -15.43 9.09 -3.31
C TYR A 188 -16.08 9.08 -1.92
N PRO A 189 -17.39 8.81 -1.84
CA PRO A 189 -18.16 8.99 -0.61
C PRO A 189 -17.78 7.97 0.47
N PHE A 190 -17.18 6.84 0.10
CA PHE A 190 -16.79 5.78 1.03
C PHE A 190 -15.37 5.95 1.59
N LEU A 191 -14.69 7.07 1.34
CA LEU A 191 -13.36 7.31 1.93
C LEU A 191 -13.41 7.46 3.46
N SER A 192 -14.49 8.02 4.00
CA SER A 192 -14.61 8.36 5.43
C SER A 192 -14.67 7.15 6.37
N VAL A 193 -14.69 5.94 5.82
CA VAL A 193 -14.92 4.69 6.56
C VAL A 193 -13.63 3.92 6.81
N PHE A 194 -12.55 4.29 6.12
CA PHE A 194 -11.23 3.73 6.36
C PHE A 194 -10.63 4.37 7.63
N SER A 195 -9.94 3.56 8.43
CA SER A 195 -9.24 4.03 9.65
C SER A 195 -8.23 5.13 9.30
N ALA A 196 -7.62 5.03 8.13
CA ALA A 196 -6.74 6.05 7.57
C ALA A 196 -6.86 6.10 6.04
N VAL A 197 -6.73 7.30 5.48
CA VAL A 197 -6.50 7.52 4.05
C VAL A 197 -5.11 8.11 3.90
N ILE A 198 -4.21 7.37 3.28
CA ILE A 198 -2.84 7.78 3.00
C ILE A 198 -2.84 8.46 1.64
N ASP A 199 -2.58 9.76 1.64
CA ASP A 199 -2.55 10.62 0.46
C ASP A 199 -1.22 11.38 0.42
N PRO A 200 -0.19 10.82 -0.24
CA PRO A 200 1.15 11.41 -0.24
C PRO A 200 1.20 12.86 -0.73
N ALA A 201 0.39 13.22 -1.72
CA ALA A 201 0.39 14.57 -2.27
C ALA A 201 -0.35 15.56 -1.36
N ALA A 202 -1.40 15.11 -0.65
CA ALA A 202 -2.02 15.94 0.39
C ALA A 202 -1.09 16.15 1.59
N GLU A 203 -0.38 15.10 2.02
CA GLU A 203 0.60 15.17 3.11
C GLU A 203 1.80 16.06 2.77
N GLU A 204 2.30 16.00 1.53
CA GLU A 204 3.32 16.92 1.04
C GLU A 204 2.83 18.37 1.03
N SER A 205 1.64 18.62 0.49
CA SER A 205 1.03 19.97 0.42
C SER A 205 0.80 20.56 1.81
N ALA A 206 0.46 19.73 2.80
CA ALA A 206 0.37 20.13 4.21
C ALA A 206 1.73 20.32 4.89
N GLY A 207 2.85 20.00 4.20
CA GLY A 207 4.19 20.03 4.75
C GLY A 207 4.48 18.92 5.76
N ALA A 208 3.65 17.87 5.83
CA ALA A 208 3.79 16.74 6.75
C ALA A 208 4.80 15.70 6.24
N ALA A 209 4.97 15.60 4.91
CA ALA A 209 5.87 14.65 4.27
C ALA A 209 6.69 15.30 3.14
N PHE A 210 7.72 14.58 2.70
CA PHE A 210 8.39 14.84 1.43
C PHE A 210 7.83 13.91 0.35
N PHE A 211 7.85 14.38 -0.89
CA PHE A 211 7.45 13.65 -2.07
C PHE A 211 8.56 13.73 -3.12
N ALA A 212 9.04 12.57 -3.58
CA ALA A 212 10.08 12.46 -4.62
C ALA A 212 9.47 12.26 -6.02
N ASP A 213 8.80 13.27 -6.55
CA ASP A 213 8.12 13.38 -7.86
C ASP A 213 9.08 13.65 -9.03
N CYS A 214 10.25 13.03 -9.02
CA CYS A 214 11.22 13.09 -10.12
C CYS A 214 11.24 11.81 -10.95
N ASP A 215 11.66 11.93 -12.21
CA ASP A 215 11.88 10.80 -13.13
C ASP A 215 13.30 10.20 -13.02
N THR A 216 14.05 10.62 -12.01
CA THR A 216 15.39 10.14 -11.68
C THR A 216 15.41 8.61 -11.49
N ASP A 217 16.51 7.95 -11.87
CA ASP A 217 16.71 6.54 -11.56
C ASP A 217 16.73 6.35 -10.04
N ARG A 218 15.64 5.78 -9.50
CA ARG A 218 15.43 5.60 -8.06
C ARG A 218 16.38 4.57 -7.42
N ARG A 219 17.21 3.89 -8.22
CA ARG A 219 18.34 3.09 -7.71
C ARG A 219 19.52 3.96 -7.32
N ASN A 220 19.61 5.17 -7.89
CA ASN A 220 20.61 6.17 -7.52
C ASN A 220 20.08 7.04 -6.38
N THR A 221 20.33 6.59 -5.16
CA THR A 221 19.89 7.29 -3.94
C THR A 221 20.43 8.72 -3.87
N ASP A 222 21.66 8.96 -4.34
CA ASP A 222 22.28 10.29 -4.28
C ASP A 222 21.55 11.31 -5.15
N GLN A 223 21.05 10.90 -6.33
CA GLN A 223 20.27 11.79 -7.19
C GLN A 223 18.90 12.10 -6.60
N ILE A 224 18.25 11.15 -5.93
CA ILE A 224 16.99 11.40 -5.22
C ILE A 224 17.22 12.36 -4.05
N VAL A 225 18.28 12.14 -3.27
CA VAL A 225 18.65 13.03 -2.18
C VAL A 225 18.93 14.44 -2.68
N GLU A 226 19.70 14.58 -3.76
CA GLU A 226 19.99 15.90 -4.34
C GLU A 226 18.73 16.60 -4.83
N TYR A 227 17.83 15.89 -5.51
CA TYR A 227 16.52 16.41 -5.89
C TYR A 227 15.74 16.96 -4.68
N LEU A 228 15.65 16.16 -3.60
CA LEU A 228 14.92 16.56 -2.40
C LEU A 228 15.58 17.75 -1.69
N ARG A 229 16.91 17.80 -1.67
CA ARG A 229 17.67 18.94 -1.14
C ARG A 229 17.31 20.23 -1.88
N GLN A 230 17.25 20.18 -3.20
CA GLN A 230 16.89 21.34 -4.01
C GLN A 230 15.42 21.73 -3.84
N LYS A 231 14.49 20.76 -3.89
CA LYS A 231 13.05 21.01 -3.78
C LYS A 231 12.65 21.59 -2.42
N TYR A 232 13.21 21.08 -1.33
CA TYR A 232 12.81 21.43 0.04
C TYR A 232 13.87 22.20 0.84
N GLN A 233 14.97 22.62 0.21
CA GLN A 233 16.08 23.35 0.86
C GLN A 233 16.65 22.56 2.05
N LEU A 234 17.01 21.30 1.84
CA LEU A 234 17.50 20.40 2.89
C LEU A 234 19.02 20.47 3.03
N ARG A 235 19.51 20.58 4.27
CA ARG A 235 20.93 20.55 4.61
C ARG A 235 21.31 19.15 5.09
N ARG A 236 22.08 18.43 4.26
CA ARG A 236 22.66 17.10 4.58
C ARG A 236 21.63 16.13 5.19
N PRO A 237 20.54 15.81 4.47
CA PRO A 237 19.55 14.86 4.94
C PRO A 237 20.20 13.51 5.27
N THR A 238 19.80 12.92 6.39
CA THR A 238 20.17 11.55 6.76
C THR A 238 18.95 10.64 6.61
N ILE A 239 19.17 9.44 6.09
CA ILE A 239 18.14 8.40 5.96
C ILE A 239 18.16 7.57 7.24
N ASN A 240 17.04 7.54 7.96
CA ASN A 240 16.90 6.74 9.17
C ASN A 240 16.39 5.34 8.80
N ARG A 241 17.27 4.34 8.88
CA ARG A 241 16.93 2.93 8.62
C ARG A 241 16.69 2.20 9.92
N PHE A 242 15.43 2.00 10.27
CA PHE A 242 15.05 1.12 11.38
C PHE A 242 15.23 -0.35 10.99
N GLY A 243 16.03 -1.07 11.78
CA GLY A 243 16.10 -2.53 11.74
C GLY A 243 15.28 -3.13 12.87
N LEU A 244 14.52 -4.18 12.60
CA LEU A 244 13.90 -4.98 13.66
C LEU A 244 14.99 -5.82 14.33
N VAL A 245 15.16 -5.62 15.63
CA VAL A 245 16.02 -6.44 16.48
C VAL A 245 15.14 -7.09 17.53
N ASN A 246 15.21 -8.41 17.64
CA ASN A 246 14.51 -9.13 18.71
C ASN A 246 15.19 -8.81 20.05
N MET A 247 14.63 -7.83 20.77
CA MET A 247 15.10 -7.33 22.07
C MET A 247 14.21 -7.87 23.19
N PRO A 248 14.78 -8.35 24.32
CA PRO A 248 14.00 -8.82 25.44
C PRO A 248 13.18 -7.69 26.07
N VAL A 249 11.96 -8.00 26.54
CA VAL A 249 11.31 -7.24 27.62
C VAL A 249 11.71 -7.96 28.90
N GLU A 250 12.51 -7.31 29.76
CA GLU A 250 12.76 -7.86 31.09
C GLU A 250 11.46 -7.81 31.91
N PRO A 251 11.12 -8.87 32.66
CA PRO A 251 9.97 -8.88 33.55
C PRO A 251 10.12 -7.93 34.75
#